data_AF-A0A1J5B3M9-F1
#
_entry.id   AF-A0A1J5B3M9-F1
#
_cell.length_a   1.000
_cell.length_b   1.000
_cell.length_c   1.000
_cell.angle_alpha   90.00
_cell.angle_beta   90.00
_cell.angle_gamma   90.00
#
_symmetry.space_group_name_H-M   'P 1'
#
loop_
_entity.id
_entity.type
_entity.pdbx_description
1 polymer ?
#
loop_
_entity_poly.entity_id
_entity_poly.type
_entity_poly.pdbx_seq_one_letter_code
_entity_poly.pdbx_strand_id
1 'polypeptide(L)'
;MANQSIYQKELENLEQAKNFLRRPEYSKMDIQLEYKKLVENYEELVDQVKIITKISDRLQGKLNTTNEKLEFLNAELNDKNIQLKEAITAVTEAKIGRRASTIVLFVAILLFIATSAILEPQIDNLVTYFFGTSKPLISPFWIGITLKCLLALLIKPGEKLLEDSMLKKEQAKHLKNIEMK
;
A
#
# COMPACT_ATOMS: atom_id res chain seq x y z
N MET A 1 -5.22 -16.80 -38.14
CA MET A 1 -5.27 -17.99 -39.02
C MET A 1 -4.75 -19.15 -38.17
N ALA A 2 -5.45 -20.22 -37.82
CA ALA A 2 -6.69 -20.81 -38.32
C ALA A 2 -7.45 -21.47 -37.15
N ASN A 3 -8.69 -21.02 -36.90
CA ASN A 3 -9.69 -21.80 -36.17
C ASN A 3 -10.39 -22.72 -37.20
N GLN A 4 -9.65 -23.60 -37.87
CA GLN A 4 -10.31 -24.73 -38.52
C GLN A 4 -10.92 -25.55 -37.39
N SER A 5 -12.24 -25.67 -37.40
CA SER A 5 -13.02 -26.02 -36.23
C SER A 5 -12.56 -27.38 -35.71
N ILE A 6 -12.38 -27.54 -34.40
CA ILE A 6 -11.99 -28.79 -33.75
C ILE A 6 -12.87 -29.98 -34.19
N TYR A 7 -14.06 -29.69 -34.73
CA TYR A 7 -15.09 -30.63 -35.18
C TYR A 7 -15.18 -30.81 -36.70
N GLN A 8 -14.22 -30.31 -37.48
CA GLN A 8 -14.36 -30.28 -38.94
C GLN A 8 -14.37 -31.69 -39.54
N LYS A 9 -13.56 -32.59 -38.98
CA LYS A 9 -13.49 -34.02 -39.35
C LYS A 9 -14.76 -34.78 -38.94
N GLU A 10 -15.34 -34.43 -37.79
CA GLU A 10 -16.57 -35.00 -37.24
C GLU A 10 -17.80 -34.54 -38.05
N LEU A 11 -17.81 -33.29 -38.50
CA LEU A 11 -18.82 -32.75 -39.40
C LEU A 11 -18.76 -33.44 -40.77
N GLU A 12 -17.55 -33.65 -41.31
CA GLU A 12 -17.35 -34.42 -42.56
C GLU A 12 -17.82 -35.87 -42.41
N ASN A 13 -17.49 -36.54 -41.30
CA ASN A 13 -17.94 -37.90 -41.00
C ASN A 13 -19.47 -37.98 -40.86
N LEU A 14 -20.10 -36.98 -40.21
CA LEU A 14 -21.54 -36.88 -40.09
C LEU A 14 -22.20 -36.67 -41.46
N GLU A 15 -21.60 -35.85 -42.32
CA GLU A 15 -22.09 -35.59 -43.66
C GLU A 15 -21.96 -36.83 -44.56
N GLN A 16 -20.86 -37.58 -44.45
CA GLN A 16 -20.68 -38.87 -45.11
C GLN A 16 -21.73 -39.90 -44.66
N ALA A 17 -22.00 -40.01 -43.36
CA ALA A 17 -23.05 -40.91 -42.85
C ALA A 17 -24.46 -40.49 -43.32
N LYS A 18 -24.76 -39.19 -43.35
CA LYS A 18 -26.02 -38.64 -43.90
C LYS A 18 -26.16 -38.90 -45.40
N ASN A 19 -25.09 -38.76 -46.16
CA ASN A 19 -25.06 -39.03 -47.60
C ASN A 19 -25.17 -40.52 -47.90
N PHE A 20 -24.61 -41.37 -47.04
CA PHE A 20 -24.83 -42.82 -47.10
C PHE A 20 -26.31 -43.13 -46.94
N LEU A 21 -27.00 -42.61 -45.90
CA LEU A 21 -28.43 -42.82 -45.63
C LEU A 21 -29.42 -42.34 -46.73
N ARG A 22 -28.96 -41.55 -47.71
CA ARG A 22 -29.81 -41.03 -48.80
C ARG A 22 -29.84 -41.93 -50.05
N ARG A 23 -29.07 -43.02 -50.09
CA ARG A 23 -29.01 -43.93 -51.24
C ARG A 23 -30.20 -44.92 -51.22
N PRO A 24 -30.79 -45.25 -52.39
CA PRO A 24 -32.02 -46.04 -52.46
C PRO A 24 -31.83 -47.55 -52.23
N GLU A 25 -30.63 -48.10 -52.43
CA GLU A 25 -30.31 -49.51 -52.21
C GLU A 25 -28.93 -49.68 -51.56
N TYR A 26 -28.83 -50.65 -50.65
CA TYR A 26 -27.59 -50.97 -49.93
C TYR A 26 -27.31 -52.46 -50.00
N SER A 27 -26.05 -52.82 -50.25
CA SER A 27 -25.59 -54.17 -49.95
C SER A 27 -25.43 -54.35 -48.44
N LYS A 28 -25.66 -55.56 -47.93
CA LYS A 28 -25.40 -55.93 -46.54
C LYS A 28 -23.94 -55.65 -46.13
N MET A 29 -23.01 -55.76 -47.09
CA MET A 29 -21.60 -55.46 -46.91
C MET A 29 -21.34 -53.95 -46.74
N ASP A 30 -22.05 -53.09 -47.48
CA ASP A 30 -21.92 -51.63 -47.39
C ASP A 30 -22.40 -51.13 -46.02
N ILE A 31 -23.50 -51.69 -45.51
CA ILE A 31 -24.03 -51.37 -44.18
C ILE A 31 -23.04 -51.76 -43.08
N GLN A 32 -22.44 -52.95 -43.16
CA GLN A 32 -21.44 -53.40 -42.19
C GLN A 32 -20.20 -52.50 -42.19
N LEU A 33 -19.79 -52.04 -43.36
CA LEU A 33 -18.59 -51.22 -43.52
C LEU A 33 -18.81 -49.80 -42.97
N GLU A 34 -19.95 -49.17 -43.26
CA GLU A 34 -20.29 -47.86 -42.69
C GLU A 34 -20.60 -47.93 -41.19
N TYR A 35 -21.23 -49.01 -40.72
CA TYR A 35 -21.41 -49.22 -39.28
C TYR A 35 -20.07 -49.37 -38.56
N LYS A 36 -19.12 -50.12 -39.13
CA LYS A 36 -17.78 -50.25 -38.57
C LYS A 36 -17.07 -48.89 -38.48
N LYS A 37 -17.10 -48.09 -39.56
CA LYS A 37 -16.55 -46.72 -39.55
C LYS A 37 -17.21 -45.84 -38.49
N LEU A 38 -18.53 -45.94 -38.33
CA LEU A 38 -19.25 -45.16 -37.33
C LEU A 38 -18.81 -45.53 -35.91
N VAL A 39 -18.62 -46.82 -35.63
CA VAL A 39 -18.10 -47.30 -34.33
C VAL A 39 -16.69 -46.80 -34.08
N GLU A 40 -15.78 -46.92 -35.05
CA GLU A 40 -14.39 -46.43 -34.94
C GLU A 40 -14.35 -44.91 -34.70
N ASN A 41 -15.16 -44.14 -35.44
CA ASN A 41 -15.25 -42.69 -35.26
C ASN A 41 -15.81 -42.30 -33.88
N TYR A 42 -16.79 -43.05 -33.36
CA TYR A 42 -17.33 -42.81 -32.02
C TYR A 42 -16.32 -43.14 -30.92
N GLU A 43 -15.55 -44.21 -31.10
CA GLU A 43 -14.48 -44.58 -30.18
C GLU A 43 -13.40 -43.49 -30.11
N GLU A 44 -12.95 -42.98 -31.28
CA GLU A 44 -12.02 -41.85 -31.37
C GLU A 44 -12.58 -40.60 -30.66
N LEU A 45 -13.85 -40.27 -30.90
CA LEU A 45 -14.50 -39.11 -30.27
C LEU A 45 -14.59 -39.25 -28.74
N VAL A 46 -14.95 -40.44 -28.23
CA VAL A 46 -15.03 -40.71 -26.80
C VAL A 46 -13.65 -40.53 -26.15
N ASP A 47 -12.59 -40.99 -26.80
CA ASP A 47 -11.23 -40.83 -26.28
C ASP A 47 -10.76 -39.37 -26.31
N GLN A 48 -11.10 -38.61 -27.36
CA GLN A 48 -10.84 -37.17 -27.39
C GLN A 48 -11.56 -36.44 -26.25
N VAL A 49 -12.84 -36.76 -25.98
CA VAL A 49 -13.61 -36.17 -24.88
C VAL A 49 -12.95 -36.47 -23.54
N LYS A 50 -12.53 -37.73 -23.29
CA LYS A 50 -11.80 -38.09 -22.06
C LYS A 50 -10.53 -37.25 -21.86
N ILE A 51 -9.79 -36.99 -22.93
CA ILE A 51 -8.57 -36.16 -22.87
C ILE A 51 -8.93 -34.72 -22.51
N ILE A 52 -9.93 -34.14 -23.16
CA ILE A 52 -10.39 -32.77 -22.88
C ILE A 52 -10.84 -32.65 -21.43
N THR A 53 -11.61 -33.62 -20.91
CA THR A 53 -12.02 -33.63 -19.50
C THR A 53 -10.81 -33.65 -18.56
N LYS A 54 -9.84 -34.56 -18.78
CA LYS A 54 -8.61 -34.61 -17.97
C LYS A 54 -7.81 -33.31 -18.00
N ILE A 55 -7.74 -32.65 -19.16
CA ILE A 55 -7.06 -31.37 -19.31
C ILE A 55 -7.82 -30.28 -18.55
N SER A 56 -9.15 -30.26 -18.65
CA SER A 56 -10.01 -29.31 -17.93
C SER A 56 -9.86 -29.45 -16.42
N ASP A 57 -9.92 -30.68 -15.89
CA ASP A 57 -9.72 -30.96 -14.47
C ASP A 57 -8.33 -30.50 -14.00
N ARG A 58 -7.28 -30.73 -14.81
CA ARG A 58 -5.92 -30.26 -14.51
C ARG A 58 -5.81 -28.74 -14.52
N LEU A 59 -6.49 -28.06 -15.45
CA LEU A 59 -6.52 -26.60 -15.54
C LEU A 59 -7.27 -26.00 -14.36
N GLN A 60 -8.41 -26.55 -13.99
CA GLN A 60 -9.17 -26.13 -12.80
C GLN A 60 -8.34 -26.30 -11.53
N GLY A 61 -7.64 -27.43 -11.38
CA GLY A 61 -6.72 -27.64 -10.26
C GLY A 61 -5.57 -26.63 -10.23
N LYS A 62 -4.96 -26.32 -11.38
CA LYS A 62 -3.93 -25.27 -11.48
C LYS A 62 -4.49 -23.89 -11.15
N LEU A 63 -5.69 -23.57 -11.63
CA LEU A 63 -6.33 -22.29 -11.39
C LEU A 63 -6.61 -22.10 -9.90
N ASN A 64 -7.16 -23.11 -9.23
CA ASN A 64 -7.41 -23.07 -7.79
C ASN A 64 -6.10 -22.90 -7.00
N THR A 65 -5.08 -23.72 -7.29
CA THR A 65 -3.78 -23.61 -6.59
C THR A 65 -3.07 -22.28 -6.85
N THR A 66 -3.19 -21.71 -8.06
CA THR A 66 -2.67 -20.37 -8.35
C THR A 66 -3.46 -19.29 -7.61
N ASN A 67 -4.80 -19.42 -7.53
CA ASN A 67 -5.62 -18.47 -6.80
C ASN A 67 -5.31 -18.47 -5.30
N GLU A 68 -5.21 -19.65 -4.68
CA GLU A 68 -4.80 -19.80 -3.28
C GLU A 68 -3.42 -19.18 -3.01
N LYS A 69 -2.44 -19.41 -3.91
CA LYS A 69 -1.11 -18.77 -3.80
C LYS A 69 -1.17 -17.26 -3.95
N LEU A 70 -2.02 -16.76 -4.84
CA LEU A 70 -2.17 -15.33 -5.08
C LEU A 70 -2.83 -14.64 -3.87
N GLU A 71 -3.84 -15.27 -3.26
CA GLU A 71 -4.44 -14.81 -2.01
C GLU A 71 -3.40 -14.78 -0.87
N PHE A 72 -2.61 -15.85 -0.72
CA PHE A 72 -1.53 -15.90 0.28
C PHE A 72 -0.49 -14.80 0.06
N LEU A 73 0.00 -14.64 -1.17
CA LEU A 73 0.99 -13.61 -1.51
C LEU A 73 0.42 -12.20 -1.32
N ASN A 74 -0.85 -11.97 -1.63
CA ASN A 74 -1.50 -10.68 -1.37
C ASN A 74 -1.58 -10.38 0.12
N ALA A 75 -1.91 -11.37 0.95
CA ALA A 75 -1.93 -11.22 2.40
C ALA A 75 -0.53 -10.87 2.95
N GLU A 76 0.51 -11.59 2.50
CA GLU A 76 1.89 -11.32 2.87
C GLU A 76 2.35 -9.92 2.42
N LEU A 77 2.05 -9.53 1.18
CA LEU A 77 2.39 -8.21 0.65
C LEU A 77 1.69 -7.10 1.44
N ASN A 78 0.44 -7.31 1.85
CA ASN A 78 -0.28 -6.36 2.70
C ASN A 78 0.39 -6.21 4.08
N ASP A 79 0.77 -7.31 4.72
CA ASP A 79 1.48 -7.29 6.01
C ASP A 79 2.84 -6.56 5.88
N LYS A 80 3.61 -6.86 4.83
CA LYS A 80 4.87 -6.16 4.54
C LYS A 80 4.67 -4.67 4.28
N ASN A 81 3.60 -4.28 3.60
CA ASN A 81 3.26 -2.88 3.39
C ASN A 81 2.94 -2.16 4.71
N ILE A 82 2.24 -2.83 5.64
CA ILE A 82 1.97 -2.26 6.97
C ILE A 82 3.29 -2.06 7.72
N GLN A 83 4.14 -3.08 7.80
CA GLN A 83 5.45 -3.01 8.45
C GLN A 83 6.33 -1.90 7.86
N LEU A 84 6.34 -1.76 6.52
CA LEU A 84 7.08 -0.69 5.85
C LEU A 84 6.55 0.70 6.20
N LYS A 85 5.22 0.88 6.24
CA LYS A 85 4.61 2.16 6.65
C LYS A 85 4.96 2.52 8.09
N GLU A 86 4.93 1.55 9.00
CA GLU A 86 5.32 1.74 10.40
C GLU A 86 6.80 2.11 10.51
N ALA A 87 7.69 1.38 9.84
CA ALA A 87 9.13 1.65 9.85
C ALA A 87 9.46 3.04 9.28
N ILE A 88 8.82 3.41 8.15
CA ILE A 88 8.98 4.74 7.55
C ILE A 88 8.49 5.82 8.53
N THR A 89 7.35 5.60 9.18
CA THR A 89 6.80 6.56 10.15
C THR A 89 7.75 6.74 11.33
N ALA A 90 8.25 5.65 11.92
CA ALA A 90 9.17 5.68 13.04
C ALA A 90 10.49 6.40 12.70
N VAL A 91 11.07 6.12 11.53
CA VAL A 91 12.30 6.79 11.07
C VAL A 91 12.05 8.28 10.80
N THR A 92 10.90 8.61 10.21
CA THR A 92 10.54 10.00 9.90
C THR A 92 10.30 10.80 11.16
N GLU A 93 9.55 10.25 12.13
CA GLU A 93 9.33 10.84 13.45
C GLU A 93 10.64 11.07 14.18
N ALA A 94 11.52 10.06 14.27
CA ALA A 94 12.83 10.22 14.91
C ALA A 94 13.70 11.31 14.24
N LYS A 95 13.68 11.40 12.91
CA LYS A 95 14.45 12.40 12.17
C LYS A 95 13.87 13.81 12.32
N ILE A 96 12.55 13.94 12.30
CA ILE A 96 11.86 15.23 12.46
C ILE A 96 11.98 15.71 13.90
N GLY A 97 11.76 14.86 14.89
CA GLY A 97 11.97 15.18 16.30
C GLY A 97 13.38 15.70 16.56
N ARG A 98 14.43 15.04 16.02
CA ARG A 98 15.81 15.52 16.14
C ARG A 98 16.04 16.91 15.50
N ARG A 99 15.39 17.18 14.36
CA ARG A 99 15.49 18.49 13.69
C ARG A 99 14.71 19.57 14.44
N ALA A 100 13.49 19.28 14.87
CA ALA A 100 12.65 20.17 15.65
C ALA A 100 13.38 20.55 16.96
N SER A 101 13.92 19.57 17.67
CA SER A 101 14.69 19.79 18.90
C SER A 101 15.89 20.71 18.67
N THR A 102 16.64 20.51 17.57
CA THR A 102 17.78 21.39 17.22
C THR A 102 17.32 22.83 16.94
N ILE A 103 16.23 23.02 16.19
CA ILE A 103 15.68 24.34 15.90
C ILE A 103 15.20 25.02 17.18
N VAL A 104 14.47 24.29 18.01
CA VAL A 104 13.94 24.77 19.28
C VAL A 104 15.07 25.17 20.22
N LEU A 105 16.14 24.38 20.31
CA LEU A 105 17.34 24.71 21.07
C LEU A 105 17.98 26.01 20.59
N PHE A 106 18.11 26.18 19.27
CA PHE A 106 18.67 27.40 18.69
C PHE A 106 17.81 28.64 18.99
N VAL A 107 16.49 28.53 18.83
CA VAL A 107 15.53 29.58 19.16
C VAL A 107 15.56 29.91 20.66
N ALA A 108 15.67 28.90 21.52
CA ALA A 108 15.80 29.05 22.96
C ALA A 108 17.04 29.86 23.35
N ILE A 109 18.18 29.55 22.73
CA ILE A 109 19.44 30.29 22.94
C ILE A 109 19.27 31.76 22.53
N LEU A 110 18.69 32.02 21.35
CA LEU A 110 18.45 33.38 20.89
C LEU A 110 17.49 34.16 21.80
N LEU A 111 16.38 33.53 22.21
CA LEU A 111 15.43 34.11 23.15
C LEU A 111 16.08 34.42 24.50
N PHE A 112 16.96 33.54 25.00
CA PHE A 112 17.66 33.75 26.25
C PHE A 112 18.60 34.96 26.19
N ILE A 113 19.33 35.13 25.08
CA ILE A 113 20.19 36.29 24.84
C ILE A 113 19.37 37.57 24.73
N ALA A 114 18.30 37.56 23.92
CA ALA A 114 17.42 38.71 23.76
C ALA A 114 16.76 39.12 25.09
N THR A 115 16.34 38.14 25.89
CA THR A 115 15.79 38.36 27.23
C THR A 115 16.83 39.01 28.14
N SER A 116 18.07 38.54 28.12
CA SER A 116 19.12 39.09 28.99
C SER A 116 19.55 40.50 28.55
N ALA A 117 19.56 40.80 27.25
CA ALA A 117 19.97 42.12 26.75
C ALA A 117 18.88 43.20 26.83
N ILE A 118 17.61 42.83 26.67
CA ILE A 118 16.49 43.78 26.55
C ILE A 118 15.58 43.75 27.78
N LEU A 119 15.18 42.56 28.23
CA LEU A 119 14.18 42.40 29.29
C LEU A 119 14.76 42.68 30.67
N GLU A 120 15.99 42.25 30.98
CA GLU A 120 16.63 42.53 32.27
C GLU A 120 16.75 44.04 32.59
N PRO A 121 17.31 44.90 31.71
CA PRO A 121 17.38 46.33 32.01
C PRO A 121 15.98 46.98 32.10
N GLN A 122 14.99 46.47 31.37
CA GLN A 122 13.61 46.96 31.49
C GLN A 122 12.97 46.54 32.82
N ILE A 123 13.20 45.31 33.28
CA ILE A 123 12.72 44.82 34.59
C ILE A 123 13.36 45.63 35.72
N ASP A 124 14.66 45.90 35.65
CA ASP A 124 15.37 46.69 36.66
C ASP A 124 14.83 48.13 36.72
N ASN A 125 14.59 48.75 35.56
CA ASN A 125 13.99 50.08 35.48
C ASN A 125 12.53 50.09 35.97
N LEU A 126 11.73 49.08 35.64
CA LEU A 126 10.32 48.96 36.07
C LEU A 126 10.21 48.71 37.58
N VAL A 127 11.01 47.82 38.15
CA VAL A 127 11.00 47.56 39.60
C VAL A 127 11.45 48.81 40.35
N THR A 128 12.46 49.52 39.86
CA THR A 128 12.91 50.79 40.45
C THR A 128 11.83 51.88 40.37
N TYR A 129 11.13 52.00 39.24
CA TYR A 129 10.05 52.97 39.04
C TYR A 129 8.80 52.67 39.88
N PHE A 130 8.41 51.39 39.99
CA PHE A 130 7.13 50.99 40.57
C PHE A 130 7.20 50.75 42.09
N PHE A 131 8.34 50.29 42.62
CA PHE A 131 8.51 50.04 44.07
C PHE A 131 9.24 51.17 44.82
N GLY A 132 9.84 52.13 44.11
CA GLY A 132 10.60 53.23 44.70
C GLY A 132 11.77 52.75 45.57
N THR A 133 12.45 53.66 46.28
CA THR A 133 13.58 53.38 47.20
C THR A 133 13.20 52.57 48.46
N SER A 134 12.04 51.90 48.45
CA SER A 134 11.62 50.93 49.45
C SER A 134 12.21 49.57 49.08
N LYS A 135 12.88 48.87 50.00
CA LYS A 135 13.40 47.51 49.76
C LYS A 135 12.27 46.61 49.21
N PRO A 136 12.31 46.16 47.96
CA PRO A 136 11.27 45.31 47.42
C PRO A 136 11.31 43.95 48.14
N LEU A 137 10.13 43.39 48.45
CA LEU A 137 10.03 42.06 49.09
C LEU A 137 10.65 40.94 48.25
N ILE A 138 10.74 41.15 46.93
CA ILE A 138 11.30 40.22 45.95
C ILE A 138 12.37 40.98 45.19
N SER A 139 13.62 40.49 45.22
CA SER A 139 14.68 41.16 44.47
C SER A 139 14.44 41.04 42.96
N PRO A 140 14.83 42.06 42.16
CA PRO A 140 14.72 42.03 40.69
C PRO A 140 15.30 40.75 40.06
N PHE A 141 16.36 40.23 40.68
CA PHE A 141 17.00 38.97 40.33
C PHE A 141 16.03 37.76 40.35
N TRP A 142 15.19 37.61 41.38
CA TRP A 142 14.24 36.50 41.48
C TRP A 142 13.12 36.58 40.44
N ILE A 143 12.71 37.80 40.09
CA ILE A 143 11.70 38.03 39.03
C ILE A 143 12.28 37.60 37.67
N GLY A 144 13.53 37.96 37.38
CA GLY A 144 14.23 37.53 36.18
C GLY A 144 14.38 36.01 36.06
N ILE A 145 14.77 35.33 37.16
CA ILE A 145 14.84 33.86 37.21
C ILE A 145 13.48 33.22 36.95
N THR A 146 12.43 33.73 37.59
CA THR A 146 11.07 33.18 37.45
C THR A 146 10.58 33.30 36.01
N LEU A 147 10.81 34.44 35.37
CA LEU A 147 10.44 34.66 33.98
C LEU A 147 11.21 33.73 33.02
N LYS A 148 12.53 33.57 33.24
CA LYS A 148 13.36 32.64 32.47
C LYS A 148 12.90 31.19 32.64
N CYS A 149 12.51 30.80 33.85
CA CYS A 149 11.99 29.46 34.13
C CYS A 149 10.62 29.23 33.46
N LEU A 150 9.74 30.23 33.49
CA LEU A 150 8.45 30.20 32.81
C LEU A 150 8.61 30.09 31.28
N LEU A 151 9.52 30.88 30.70
CA LEU A 151 9.87 30.80 29.28
C LEU A 151 10.45 29.43 28.93
N ALA A 152 11.35 28.89 29.75
CA ALA A 152 11.92 27.56 29.53
C ALA A 152 10.85 26.46 29.55
N LEU A 153 9.83 26.59 30.40
CA LEU A 153 8.71 25.65 30.48
C LEU A 153 7.83 25.69 29.21
N LEU A 154 7.73 26.86 28.56
CA LEU A 154 7.00 27.06 27.30
C LEU A 154 7.74 26.54 26.05
N ILE A 155 9.03 26.25 26.14
CA ILE A 155 9.80 25.71 25.01
C ILE A 155 9.32 24.30 24.64
N LYS A 156 9.03 23.46 25.64
CA LYS A 156 8.63 22.06 25.44
C LYS A 156 7.30 21.88 24.69
N PRO A 157 6.20 22.61 25.00
CA PRO A 157 5.01 22.57 24.16
C PRO A 157 5.28 23.16 22.77
N GLY A 158 6.18 24.14 22.63
CA GLY A 158 6.62 24.68 21.35
C GLY A 158 7.32 23.63 20.46
N GLU A 159 8.17 22.78 21.04
CA GLU A 159 8.83 21.67 20.35
C GLU A 159 7.81 20.70 19.75
N LYS A 160 6.82 20.29 20.55
CA LYS A 160 5.78 19.35 20.11
C LYS A 160 4.93 19.92 18.97
N LEU A 161 4.59 21.21 19.01
CA LEU A 161 3.84 21.86 17.93
C LEU A 161 4.64 21.96 16.62
N LEU A 162 5.95 22.23 16.73
CA LEU A 162 6.87 22.26 15.58
C LEU A 162 7.01 20.86 14.97
N GLU A 163 7.18 19.84 15.81
CA GLU A 163 7.26 18.44 15.40
C GLU A 163 5.99 18.00 14.65
N ASP A 164 4.80 18.24 15.23
CA ASP A 164 3.51 17.90 14.62
C ASP A 164 3.30 18.60 13.26
N SER A 165 3.70 19.88 13.16
CA SER A 165 3.59 20.65 11.92
C SER A 165 4.55 20.14 10.84
N MET A 166 5.79 19.83 11.20
CA MET A 166 6.79 19.28 10.28
C MET A 166 6.43 17.87 9.82
N LEU A 167 5.91 17.02 10.72
CA LEU A 167 5.42 15.67 10.41
C LEU A 167 4.28 15.71 9.38
N LYS A 168 3.26 16.54 9.62
CA LYS A 168 2.13 16.70 8.69
C LYS A 168 2.58 17.16 7.30
N LYS A 169 3.57 18.06 7.24
CA LYS A 169 4.11 18.58 5.98
C LYS A 169 4.88 17.52 5.18
N GLU A 170 5.71 16.71 5.84
CA GLU A 170 6.45 15.63 5.19
C GLU A 170 5.53 14.47 4.78
N GLN A 171 4.56 14.10 5.61
CA GLN A 171 3.55 13.09 5.25
C GLN A 171 2.73 13.50 4.02
N ALA A 172 2.24 14.74 3.97
CA ALA A 172 1.53 15.27 2.81
C ALA A 172 2.39 15.27 1.53
N LYS A 173 3.70 15.51 1.66
CA LYS A 173 4.64 15.44 0.53
C LYS A 173 4.87 14.01 0.06
N HIS A 174 4.98 13.05 0.99
CA HIS A 174 5.09 11.64 0.66
C HIS A 174 3.84 11.10 -0.04
N LEU A 175 2.63 11.47 0.41
CA LEU A 175 1.37 11.11 -0.25
C LEU A 175 1.30 11.64 -1.69
N LYS A 176 1.62 12.92 -1.91
CA LYS A 176 1.64 13.50 -3.27
C LYS A 176 2.64 12.81 -4.21
N ASN A 177 3.80 12.39 -3.70
CA ASN A 177 4.79 11.67 -4.50
C ASN A 177 4.35 10.25 -4.89
N ILE A 178 3.43 9.64 -4.13
CA ILE A 178 2.85 8.34 -4.44
C ILE A 178 1.74 8.49 -5.49
N GLU A 179 0.93 9.55 -5.43
CA GLU A 179 -0.14 9.81 -6.41
C GLU A 179 0.36 10.26 -7.80
N MET A 180 1.60 10.77 -7.90
CA MET A 180 2.22 11.19 -9.16
C MET A 180 2.99 10.08 -9.89
N LYS A 181 3.03 8.85 -9.35
CA LYS A 181 3.66 7.68 -9.98
C LYS A 181 2.61 6.66 -10.37
#